data_AF-A0A372L8N8-F1
#
_entry.id   AF-A0A372L8N8-F1
#
_cell.length_a   1.000
_cell.length_b   1.000
_cell.length_c   1.000
_cell.angle_alpha   90.00
_cell.angle_beta   90.00
_cell.angle_gamma   90.00
#
_symmetry.space_group_name_H-M   'P 1'
#
loop_
_entity.id
_entity.type
_entity.pdbx_description
1 polymer ?
#
loop_
_entity_poly.entity_id
_entity_poly.type
_entity_poly.pdbx_seq_one_letter_code
_entity_poly.pdbx_strand_id
1 'polypeptide(L)'
;MHRYASGVTINMNFFKHSPRDMTASVFLSVHTTPPTIFMYVNQRTYIAQSLRAGGRLGVIILSCDHVDVSTFAPDANGKVYRPYCLSPTDLP
;
A
#
# COMPACT_ATOMS: atom_id res chain seq x y z
N MET A 1 -20.96 -0.28 3.74
CA MET A 1 -20.08 0.91 3.70
C MET A 1 -20.08 1.64 2.34
N HIS A 2 -20.92 1.28 1.35
CA HIS A 2 -20.92 1.86 -0.01
C HIS A 2 -21.26 3.36 -0.16
N ARG A 3 -21.54 4.08 0.94
CA ARG A 3 -21.95 5.50 0.91
C ARG A 3 -20.86 6.48 1.34
N TYR A 4 -19.70 5.99 1.81
CA TYR A 4 -18.59 6.84 2.21
C TYR A 4 -17.53 6.84 1.11
N ALA A 5 -17.32 8.00 0.50
CA ALA A 5 -16.25 8.19 -0.48
C ALA A 5 -14.91 8.30 0.26
N SER A 6 -13.93 7.50 -0.17
CA SER A 6 -12.56 7.59 0.31
C SER A 6 -11.59 7.57 -0.86
N GLY A 7 -10.42 8.17 -0.65
CA GLY A 7 -9.32 8.06 -1.59
C GLY A 7 -8.81 6.62 -1.68
N VAL A 8 -8.09 6.33 -2.77
CA VAL A 8 -7.44 5.04 -2.97
C VAL A 8 -5.94 5.19 -2.75
N THR A 9 -5.36 4.25 -1.99
CA THR A 9 -3.93 4.20 -1.74
C THR A 9 -3.34 2.85 -2.14
N ILE A 10 -2.07 2.87 -2.57
CA ILE A 10 -1.22 1.67 -2.60
C ILE A 10 -0.37 1.69 -1.34
N ASN A 11 -0.46 0.62 -0.56
CA ASN A 11 0.32 0.46 0.66
C ASN A 11 1.40 -0.55 0.39
N MET A 12 2.67 -0.17 0.56
CA MET A 12 3.82 -0.96 0.18
C MET A 12 4.72 -1.23 1.38
N ASN A 13 5.28 -2.42 1.44
CA ASN A 13 6.37 -2.73 2.35
C ASN A 13 7.40 -3.64 1.68
N PHE A 14 8.50 -3.86 2.40
CA PHE A 14 9.47 -4.88 2.07
C PHE A 14 9.32 -6.04 3.06
N PHE A 15 8.87 -7.19 2.56
CA PHE A 15 8.84 -8.42 3.33
C PHE A 15 9.92 -9.37 2.82
N LYS A 16 10.87 -9.75 3.69
CA LYS A 16 12.01 -10.61 3.33
C LYS A 16 12.74 -10.12 2.05
N HIS A 17 13.05 -8.82 2.00
CA HIS A 17 13.70 -8.15 0.87
C HIS A 17 12.92 -8.14 -0.46
N SER A 18 11.66 -8.57 -0.47
CA SER A 18 10.79 -8.46 -1.64
C SER A 18 9.75 -7.37 -1.43
N PRO A 19 9.57 -6.44 -2.39
CA PRO A 19 8.49 -5.48 -2.32
C PRO A 19 7.14 -6.22 -2.41
N ARG A 20 6.22 -5.82 -1.54
CA ARG A 20 4.83 -6.28 -1.51
C ARG A 20 3.93 -5.09 -1.33
N ASP A 21 2.77 -5.14 -1.95
CA ASP A 21 1.81 -4.06 -1.91
C ASP A 21 0.37 -4.56 -1.90
N MET A 22 -0.53 -3.62 -1.60
CA MET A 22 -1.97 -3.84 -1.51
C MET A 22 -2.68 -2.51 -1.77
N THR A 23 -3.70 -2.54 -2.63
CA THR A 23 -4.65 -1.42 -2.72
C THR A 23 -5.51 -1.39 -1.47
N ALA A 24 -5.63 -0.22 -0.84
CA ALA A 24 -6.62 0.02 0.20
C ALA A 24 -7.37 1.32 -0.04
N SER A 25 -8.62 1.36 0.38
CA SER A 25 -9.43 2.58 0.43
C SER A 25 -9.74 3.02 1.85
N VAL A 26 -9.22 2.32 2.86
CA VAL A 26 -9.49 2.58 4.28
C VAL A 26 -8.24 3.18 4.94
N PHE A 27 -8.06 4.47 4.70
CA PHE A 27 -6.96 5.29 5.20
C PHE A 27 -7.52 6.56 5.84
N LEU A 28 -7.03 6.90 7.04
CA LEU A 28 -7.47 8.06 7.81
C LEU A 28 -6.28 8.81 8.40
N SER A 29 -6.28 10.13 8.32
CA SER A 29 -5.39 10.99 9.10
C SER A 29 -5.91 11.07 10.53
N VAL A 30 -5.07 10.81 11.53
CA VAL A 30 -5.48 10.76 12.94
C VAL A 30 -5.00 11.97 13.72
N HIS A 31 -3.72 12.30 13.60
CA HIS A 31 -3.09 13.31 14.43
C HIS A 31 -2.01 14.05 13.64
N THR A 32 -1.82 15.33 13.93
CA THR A 32 -0.79 16.17 13.27
C THR A 32 0.54 16.16 14.00
N THR A 33 0.55 16.10 15.34
CA THR A 33 1.77 16.12 16.16
C THR A 33 1.74 15.14 17.35
N PRO A 34 2.33 13.94 17.24
CA PRO A 34 3.10 13.44 16.11
C PRO A 34 2.19 13.14 14.90
N PRO A 35 2.70 13.29 13.66
CA PRO A 35 1.93 12.99 12.46
C PRO A 35 1.61 11.50 12.41
N THR A 36 0.32 11.17 12.45
CA THR A 36 -0.15 9.80 12.62
C THR A 36 -1.29 9.52 11.65
N ILE A 37 -1.19 8.37 10.99
CA ILE A 37 -2.20 7.83 10.08
C ILE A 37 -2.73 6.52 10.65
N PHE A 38 -3.94 6.15 10.26
CA PHE A 38 -4.57 4.90 10.63
C PHE A 38 -5.10 4.19 9.39
N MET A 39 -4.95 2.87 9.38
CA MET A 39 -5.30 2.02 8.26
C MET A 39 -5.76 0.66 8.77
N TYR A 40 -6.81 0.12 8.15
CA TYR A 40 -7.21 -1.26 8.38
C TYR A 40 -6.47 -2.19 7.41
N VAL A 41 -5.86 -3.23 7.96
CA VAL A 41 -5.19 -4.28 7.18
C VAL A 41 -5.83 -5.62 7.50
N ASN A 42 -6.19 -6.39 6.48
CA ASN A 42 -6.67 -7.75 6.68
C ASN A 42 -5.53 -8.63 7.21
N GLN A 43 -5.76 -9.29 8.34
CA GLN A 43 -4.77 -10.11 9.05
C GLN A 43 -4.22 -11.29 8.25
N ARG A 44 -4.92 -11.69 7.17
CA ARG A 44 -4.52 -12.79 6.27
C ARG A 44 -3.54 -12.35 5.17
N THR A 45 -3.16 -11.07 5.12
CA THR A 45 -2.27 -10.53 4.08
C THR A 45 -0.79 -10.57 4.50
N TYR A 46 0.12 -10.59 3.52
CA TYR A 46 1.56 -10.46 3.77
C TYR A 46 1.92 -9.14 4.44
N ILE A 47 1.17 -8.06 4.16
CA ILE A 47 1.38 -6.78 4.83
C ILE A 47 1.13 -6.89 6.32
N ALA A 48 0.04 -7.53 6.75
CA ALA A 48 -0.21 -7.75 8.17
C ALA A 48 0.91 -8.55 8.85
N GLN A 49 1.45 -9.58 8.17
CA GLN A 49 2.58 -10.35 8.69
C GLN A 49 3.84 -9.50 8.85
N SER A 50 4.17 -8.69 7.84
CA SER A 50 5.33 -7.80 7.88
C SER A 50 5.20 -6.72 8.95
N LEU A 51 4.02 -6.13 9.13
CA LEU A 51 3.79 -5.11 10.15
C LEU A 51 3.88 -5.69 11.56
N ARG A 52 3.36 -6.91 11.79
CA ARG A 52 3.53 -7.63 13.06
C ARG A 52 4.99 -7.92 13.40
N ALA A 53 5.84 -8.10 12.39
CA ALA A 53 7.27 -8.27 12.55
C ALA A 53 8.04 -6.95 12.77
N GLY A 54 7.35 -5.82 12.94
CA GLY A 54 7.96 -4.49 13.12
C GLY A 54 8.40 -3.83 11.81
N GLY A 55 7.90 -4.30 10.67
CA GLY A 55 8.18 -3.71 9.37
C GLY A 55 7.63 -2.29 9.23
N ARG A 56 8.22 -1.52 8.31
CA ARG A 56 7.75 -0.19 7.93
C ARG A 56 6.77 -0.28 6.76
N LEU A 57 5.94 0.75 6.61
CA LEU A 57 4.95 0.87 5.54
C LEU A 57 5.15 2.19 4.80
N GLY A 58 5.12 2.15 3.48
CA GLY A 58 4.91 3.30 2.62
C GLY A 58 3.45 3.39 2.18
N VAL A 59 2.92 4.60 2.09
CA VAL A 59 1.56 4.87 1.60
C VAL A 59 1.66 5.80 0.41
N ILE A 60 1.13 5.35 -0.73
CA ILE A 60 1.09 6.10 -1.98
C ILE A 60 -0.37 6.49 -2.23
N ILE A 61 -0.66 7.79 -2.21
CA ILE A 61 -2.00 8.32 -2.49
C ILE A 61 -2.13 8.44 -4.02
N LEU A 62 -3.13 7.76 -4.59
CA LEU A 62 -3.34 7.77 -6.04
C LEU A 62 -4.12 9.01 -6.49
N SER A 63 -3.75 9.55 -7.64
CA SER A 63 -4.53 10.55 -8.37
C SER A 63 -5.64 9.88 -9.19
N CYS A 64 -6.54 10.69 -9.75
CA CYS A 64 -7.62 10.20 -10.60
C CYS A 64 -7.12 9.55 -11.89
N ASP A 65 -5.89 9.84 -12.33
CA ASP A 65 -5.32 9.27 -13.55
C ASP A 65 -4.74 7.85 -13.34
N HIS A 66 -4.64 7.40 -12.08
CA HIS A 66 -4.05 6.11 -11.70
C HIS A 66 -5.09 5.02 -11.43
N VAL A 67 -6.27 5.08 -12.08
CA VAL A 67 -7.32 4.05 -11.94
C VAL A 67 -6.75 2.66 -12.26
N ASP A 68 -6.01 2.53 -13.35
CA ASP A 68 -5.45 1.24 -13.78
C ASP A 68 -4.52 0.65 -12.72
N VAL A 69 -3.68 1.49 -12.10
CA VAL A 69 -2.78 1.09 -10.99
C VAL A 69 -3.58 0.57 -9.80
N SER A 70 -4.70 1.21 -9.47
CA SER A 70 -5.54 0.77 -8.36
C SER A 70 -6.15 -0.62 -8.56
N THR A 71 -6.44 -0.98 -9.82
CA THR A 71 -7.01 -2.27 -10.21
C THR A 71 -5.95 -3.37 -10.38
N PHE A 72 -4.69 -2.98 -10.59
CA PHE A 72 -3.57 -3.89 -10.80
C PHE A 72 -2.88 -4.36 -9.53
N ALA A 73 -3.14 -3.70 -8.38
CA ALA A 73 -2.54 -4.15 -7.14
C ALA A 73 -3.00 -5.58 -6.81
N PRO A 74 -2.08 -6.40 -6.31
CA PRO A 74 -2.21 -7.82 -6.45
C PRO A 74 -3.39 -8.34 -5.64
N ASP A 75 -3.94 -9.46 -6.12
CA ASP A 75 -4.75 -10.33 -5.28
C ASP A 75 -3.97 -10.71 -4.00
N ALA A 76 -4.65 -11.33 -3.03
CA ALA A 76 -4.02 -11.74 -1.78
C ALA A 76 -2.79 -12.66 -1.93
N ASN A 77 -2.46 -13.09 -3.15
CA ASN A 77 -1.35 -13.96 -3.51
C ASN A 77 -0.13 -13.23 -4.10
N GLY A 78 -0.18 -11.90 -4.30
CA GLY A 78 1.00 -11.08 -4.57
C GLY A 78 1.65 -11.33 -5.93
N LYS A 79 1.22 -10.63 -6.99
CA LYS A 79 2.09 -10.43 -8.16
C LYS A 79 3.13 -9.34 -7.84
N VAL A 80 4.39 -9.66 -8.11
CA VAL A 80 5.49 -8.69 -8.07
C VAL A 80 5.26 -7.66 -9.17
N TYR A 81 5.16 -6.38 -8.82
CA TYR A 81 5.24 -5.27 -9.78
C TYR A 81 6.59 -5.33 -10.48
N ARG A 82 6.65 -5.95 -11.67
CA ARG A 82 7.81 -5.91 -12.56
C ARG A 82 7.76 -4.79 -13.61
N PRO A 83 6.60 -4.36 -14.17
CA PRO A 83 6.61 -3.39 -15.26
C PRO A 83 6.68 -1.92 -14.82
N TYR A 84 6.49 -1.60 -13.52
CA TYR A 84 6.47 -0.22 -13.01
C TYR A 84 7.47 0.06 -11.88
N CYS A 85 8.19 -0.96 -11.42
CA CYS A 85 9.33 -0.74 -10.53
C CYS A 85 10.53 -0.38 -11.40
N LEU A 86 10.93 0.89 -11.38
CA LEU A 86 12.26 1.29 -11.84
C LEU A 86 13.30 0.43 -11.11
N SER A 87 14.28 -0.11 -11.84
CA SER A 87 15.43 -0.72 -11.18
C SER A 87 16.09 0.33 -10.29
N PRO A 88 16.73 -0.02 -9.16
CA PRO A 88 17.52 0.92 -8.38
C PRO A 88 18.56 1.69 -9.21
N THR A 89 18.97 1.13 -10.36
CA THR A 89 19.86 1.76 -11.35
C THR A 89 19.18 2.80 -12.24
N ASP A 90 17.85 2.83 -12.27
CA ASP A 90 17.05 3.71 -13.13
C ASP A 90 16.47 4.91 -12.36
N LEU A 91 16.82 5.04 -11.07
CA LEU A 91 16.50 6.20 -10.24
C LEU A 91 17.65 7.23 -10.36
N PRO A 92 17.35 8.54 -10.55
CA PRO A 92 18.35 9.59 -10.75
C PRO A 92 19.23 9.83 -9.51
#